data_AF-A0A9N8ZD17-F1
#
_entry.id   AF-A0A9N8ZD17-F1
#
_cell.length_a   1.000
_cell.length_b   1.000
_cell.length_c   1.000
_cell.angle_alpha   90.00
_cell.angle_beta   90.00
_cell.angle_gamma   90.00
#
_symmetry.space_group_name_H-M   'P 1'
#
loop_
_entity.id
_entity.type
_entity.pdbx_description
1 polymer ?
#
loop_
_entity_poly.entity_id
_entity_poly.type
_entity_poly.pdbx_seq_one_letter_code
_entity_poly.pdbx_strand_id
1 'polypeptide(L)'
;LDNLNVIGLSVWTSRGAGLCLAYDGALILLPVCRNIIRYLRALSFLNRLIPFDENLWFHRQTAYSMLFWTLVHTFAHYVNFWKLEQLGLFQAWQLHYTTWAGLTAQGVCKGYFSWRYTTTGGIIYFLERILREIRARQPTQITKVIAHPSKAIEIQFDKPSFRYKAGQYLFLNVPAISIWQWHPFTITSAPDDPFVSVHVRLVGDFTNKLGEFLGCDSNSDYKKFAPTILPTLRIDGPYGAPAEDVFKNEIAVLIGCGIGVTPFASILKNIWYVKITYLKAIESGRYIPGKEGDLNTNVGVYYCGPPALAKSLKKDCESANTEGINFHFHKEHF
;
A
#
# COMPACT_ATOMS: atom_id res chain seq x y z
N LEU A 1 42.52 17.27 -13.56
CA LEU A 1 41.03 17.42 -13.54
C LEU A 1 40.60 18.79 -14.08
N ASP A 2 41.54 19.72 -14.27
CA ASP A 2 41.27 21.11 -14.66
C ASP A 2 40.86 21.33 -16.12
N ASN A 3 41.11 20.35 -17.02
CA ASN A 3 40.72 20.44 -18.43
C ASN A 3 39.27 20.01 -18.74
N LEU A 4 38.50 19.48 -17.78
CA LEU A 4 37.10 19.08 -18.00
C LEU A 4 36.11 20.25 -17.96
N ASN A 5 36.50 21.37 -17.34
CA ASN A 5 35.69 22.59 -17.33
C ASN A 5 35.64 23.27 -18.70
N VAL A 6 36.58 22.93 -19.61
CA VAL A 6 36.63 23.43 -20.99
C VAL A 6 35.43 22.95 -21.82
N ILE A 7 34.84 21.80 -21.47
CA ILE A 7 33.68 21.22 -22.15
C ILE A 7 32.38 22.01 -21.80
N GLY A 8 32.41 22.76 -20.69
CA GLY A 8 31.38 23.71 -20.29
C GLY A 8 30.08 23.05 -19.81
N LEU A 9 28.94 23.65 -20.17
CA LEU A 9 27.60 23.35 -19.63
C LEU A 9 27.22 21.85 -19.63
N SER A 10 27.59 21.10 -20.66
CA SER A 10 27.19 19.69 -20.80
C SER A 10 27.79 18.78 -19.71
N VAL A 11 28.96 19.11 -19.16
CA VAL A 11 29.52 18.40 -18.00
C VAL A 11 28.77 18.78 -16.73
N TRP A 12 28.37 20.04 -16.56
CA TRP A 12 27.61 20.48 -15.40
C TRP A 12 26.22 19.83 -15.39
N THR A 13 25.57 19.79 -16.55
CA THR A 13 24.27 19.12 -16.73
C THR A 13 24.37 17.62 -16.47
N SER A 14 25.39 16.92 -17.00
CA SER A 14 25.51 15.48 -16.77
C SER A 14 25.74 15.15 -15.29
N ARG A 15 26.52 15.98 -14.60
CA ARG A 15 26.82 15.84 -13.16
C ARG A 15 25.59 16.15 -12.29
N GLY A 16 24.89 17.24 -12.58
CA GLY A 16 23.66 17.61 -11.87
C GLY A 16 22.57 16.56 -12.03
N ALA A 17 22.31 16.12 -13.27
CA ALA A 17 21.35 15.05 -13.55
C ALA A 17 21.74 13.73 -12.86
N GLY A 18 23.04 13.39 -12.82
CA GLY A 18 23.53 12.21 -12.10
C GLY A 18 23.30 12.27 -10.58
N LEU A 19 23.39 13.47 -9.97
CA LEU A 19 23.09 13.66 -8.55
C LEU A 19 21.58 13.55 -8.27
N CYS A 20 20.74 14.12 -9.14
CA CYS A 20 19.28 13.96 -9.07
C CYS A 20 18.88 12.48 -9.12
N LEU A 21 19.45 11.71 -10.06
CA LEU A 21 19.23 10.27 -10.16
C LEU A 21 19.67 9.50 -8.92
N ALA A 22 20.79 9.89 -8.31
CA ALA A 22 21.25 9.26 -7.08
C ALA A 22 20.27 9.50 -5.93
N TYR A 23 19.77 10.73 -5.79
CA TYR A 23 18.79 11.09 -4.76
C TYR A 23 17.44 10.41 -4.99
N ASP A 24 16.92 10.45 -6.22
CA ASP A 24 15.68 9.77 -6.58
C ASP A 24 15.77 8.26 -6.37
N GLY A 25 16.93 7.66 -6.68
CA GLY A 25 17.22 6.25 -6.41
C GLY A 25 17.26 5.89 -4.91
N ALA A 26 17.58 6.84 -4.03
CA ALA A 26 17.43 6.64 -2.58
C ALA A 26 15.96 6.70 -2.15
N LEU A 27 15.20 7.63 -2.73
CA LEU A 27 13.82 7.90 -2.35
C LEU A 27 12.83 6.90 -2.90
N ILE A 28 13.08 6.29 -4.06
CA ILE A 28 12.11 5.44 -4.77
C ILE A 28 11.57 4.28 -3.92
N LEU A 29 12.40 3.73 -3.02
CA LEU A 29 12.04 2.59 -2.17
C LEU A 29 11.31 3.00 -0.87
N LEU A 30 11.57 4.20 -0.35
CA LEU A 30 11.00 4.68 0.91
C LEU A 30 9.46 4.70 0.96
N PRO A 31 8.74 5.19 -0.06
CA PRO A 31 7.27 5.18 -0.06
C PRO A 31 6.67 3.77 -0.05
N VAL A 32 7.43 2.76 -0.47
CA VAL A 32 6.98 1.35 -0.52
C VAL A 32 7.24 0.62 0.81
N CYS A 33 8.04 1.20 1.70
CA CYS A 33 8.31 0.70 3.06
C CYS A 33 7.10 0.92 3.99
N ARG A 34 6.05 0.11 3.81
CA ARG A 34 4.74 0.32 4.45
C ARG A 34 4.78 0.36 5.97
N ASN A 35 5.67 -0.39 6.62
CA ASN A 35 5.82 -0.31 8.08
C ASN A 35 6.32 1.06 8.52
N ILE A 36 7.32 1.60 7.81
CA ILE A 36 7.90 2.91 8.10
C ILE A 36 6.83 3.98 7.88
N ILE A 37 6.13 3.93 6.74
CA ILE A 37 5.02 4.86 6.43
C ILE A 37 3.94 4.83 7.52
N ARG A 38 3.59 3.65 8.04
CA ARG A 38 2.64 3.51 9.16
C ARG A 38 3.12 4.23 10.42
N TYR A 39 4.39 4.08 10.78
CA TYR A 39 4.96 4.77 11.95
C TYR A 39 5.03 6.29 11.74
N LEU A 40 5.43 6.74 10.55
CA LEU A 40 5.49 8.16 10.20
C LEU A 40 4.10 8.81 10.18
N ARG A 41 3.07 8.10 9.71
CA ARG A 41 1.66 8.55 9.77
C ARG A 41 1.17 8.74 11.20
N ALA A 42 1.65 7.95 12.16
CA ALA A 42 1.28 8.09 13.57
C ALA A 42 1.86 9.37 14.21
N LEU A 43 2.89 9.98 13.61
CA LEU A 43 3.46 11.25 14.05
C LEU A 43 2.59 12.40 13.54
N SER A 44 1.68 12.88 14.38
CA SER A 44 0.69 13.92 14.04
C SER A 44 1.29 15.17 13.36
N PHE A 45 2.44 15.65 13.85
CA PHE A 45 3.11 16.83 13.27
C PHE A 45 3.56 16.58 11.82
N LEU A 46 4.01 15.37 11.50
CA LEU A 46 4.55 15.01 10.21
C LEU A 46 3.44 14.68 9.22
N ASN A 47 2.38 14.02 9.68
CA ASN A 47 1.20 13.73 8.86
C ASN A 47 0.46 15.00 8.41
N ARG A 48 0.55 16.10 9.19
CA ARG A 48 0.02 17.40 8.77
C ARG A 48 0.85 18.06 7.66
N LEU A 49 2.15 17.78 7.61
CA LEU A 49 3.07 18.38 6.64
C LEU A 49 3.19 17.53 5.36
N ILE A 50 3.17 16.20 5.51
CA ILE A 50 3.43 15.24 4.44
C ILE A 50 2.24 14.28 4.34
N PRO A 51 1.55 14.20 3.17
CA PRO A 51 0.44 13.29 2.96
C PRO A 51 0.96 11.85 2.72
N PHE A 52 1.18 11.10 3.81
CA PHE A 52 1.69 9.72 3.75
C PHE A 52 0.74 8.71 3.08
N ASP A 53 -0.54 9.04 2.98
CA ASP A 53 -1.55 8.19 2.34
C ASP A 53 -1.37 8.10 0.82
N GLU A 54 -0.72 9.10 0.22
CA GLU A 54 -0.41 9.17 -1.21
C GLU A 54 0.99 8.61 -1.53
N ASN A 55 1.52 7.74 -0.68
CA ASN A 55 2.87 7.16 -0.83
C ASN A 55 3.08 6.49 -2.20
N LEU A 56 2.07 5.78 -2.73
CA LEU A 56 2.16 5.16 -4.06
C LEU A 56 2.11 6.19 -5.19
N TRP A 57 1.38 7.29 -5.03
CA TRP A 57 1.45 8.41 -5.97
C TRP A 57 2.84 9.03 -5.96
N PHE A 58 3.42 9.28 -4.78
CA PHE A 58 4.77 9.80 -4.65
C PHE A 58 5.82 8.85 -5.27
N HIS A 59 5.72 7.54 -5.04
CA HIS A 59 6.58 6.54 -5.70
C HIS A 59 6.55 6.66 -7.22
N ARG A 60 5.36 6.81 -7.82
CA ARG A 60 5.21 7.02 -9.28
C ARG A 60 5.85 8.32 -9.72
N GLN A 61 5.68 9.40 -8.94
CA GLN A 61 6.29 10.68 -9.26
C GLN A 61 7.81 10.64 -9.23
N THR A 62 8.41 9.95 -8.24
CA THR A 62 9.84 9.69 -8.20
C THR A 62 10.29 8.87 -9.42
N ALA A 63 9.52 7.86 -9.84
CA ALA A 63 9.84 7.10 -11.04
C ALA A 63 9.83 7.97 -12.32
N TYR A 64 8.86 8.89 -12.46
CA TYR A 64 8.83 9.83 -13.58
C TYR A 64 10.00 10.82 -13.54
N SER A 65 10.39 11.31 -12.36
CA SER A 65 11.59 12.13 -12.18
C SER A 65 12.84 11.38 -12.60
N MET A 66 13.00 10.12 -12.17
CA MET A 66 14.11 9.27 -12.59
C MET A 66 14.17 9.12 -14.11
N LEU A 67 13.04 8.88 -14.78
CA LEU A 67 13.00 8.76 -16.24
C LEU A 67 13.47 10.05 -16.91
N PHE A 68 12.96 11.20 -16.47
CA PHE A 68 13.36 12.51 -16.99
C PHE A 68 14.87 12.75 -16.81
N TRP A 69 15.38 12.60 -15.59
CA TRP A 69 16.81 12.82 -15.32
C TRP A 69 17.70 11.80 -16.00
N THR A 70 17.22 10.57 -16.25
CA THR A 70 17.96 9.58 -17.04
C THR A 70 18.15 10.08 -18.46
N LEU A 71 17.10 10.59 -19.10
CA LEU A 71 17.18 11.15 -20.45
C LEU A 71 18.14 12.33 -20.51
N VAL A 72 18.04 13.29 -19.56
CA VAL A 72 18.94 14.45 -19.49
C VAL A 72 20.39 14.02 -19.25
N HIS A 73 20.63 13.08 -18.34
CA HIS A 73 21.95 12.57 -18.01
C HIS A 73 22.60 11.87 -19.21
N THR A 74 21.87 10.96 -19.85
CA THR A 74 22.34 10.22 -21.04
C THR A 74 22.62 11.18 -22.19
N PHE A 75 21.71 12.11 -22.49
CA PHE A 75 21.92 13.11 -23.56
C PHE A 75 23.14 13.98 -23.29
N ALA A 76 23.31 14.48 -22.06
CA ALA A 76 24.47 15.27 -21.69
C ALA A 76 25.78 14.49 -21.83
N HIS A 77 25.79 13.19 -21.52
CA HIS A 77 26.94 12.32 -21.78
C HIS A 77 27.25 12.16 -23.27
N TYR A 78 26.24 12.00 -24.13
CA TYR A 78 26.45 11.98 -25.59
C TYR A 78 27.04 13.30 -26.11
N VAL A 79 26.55 14.44 -25.63
CA VAL A 79 27.11 15.76 -25.99
C VAL A 79 28.57 15.88 -25.52
N ASN A 80 28.88 15.36 -24.33
CA ASN A 80 30.26 15.34 -23.82
C ASN A 80 31.17 14.46 -24.70
N PHE A 81 30.71 13.28 -25.13
CA PHE A 81 31.47 12.41 -26.03
C PHE A 81 31.73 13.08 -27.37
N TRP A 82 30.71 13.71 -27.96
CA TRP A 82 30.85 14.45 -29.22
C TRP A 82 31.84 15.61 -29.11
N LYS A 83 31.76 16.42 -28.04
CA LYS A 83 32.71 17.53 -27.83
C LYS A 83 34.15 17.06 -27.64
N LEU A 84 34.36 15.97 -26.91
CA LEU A 84 35.69 15.40 -26.70
C LEU A 84 36.31 14.89 -28.02
N GLU A 85 35.48 14.35 -28.91
CA GLU A 85 35.88 13.92 -30.24
C GLU A 85 36.23 15.11 -31.14
N GLN A 86 35.43 16.18 -31.12
CA GLN A 86 35.72 17.41 -31.86
C GLN A 86 37.02 18.09 -31.40
N LEU A 87 37.36 18.00 -30.12
CA LEU A 87 38.61 18.52 -29.56
C LEU A 87 39.83 17.62 -29.89
N GLY A 88 39.63 16.49 -30.57
CA GLY A 88 40.70 15.56 -30.92
C GLY A 88 41.34 14.84 -29.73
N LEU A 89 40.70 14.87 -28.55
CA LEU A 89 41.26 14.31 -27.32
C LEU A 89 41.03 12.80 -27.24
N PHE A 90 39.83 12.33 -27.60
CA PHE A 90 39.44 10.92 -27.54
C PHE A 90 38.38 10.60 -28.61
N GLN A 91 38.38 9.37 -29.14
CA GLN A 91 37.31 8.91 -30.04
C GLN A 91 36.04 8.58 -29.25
N ALA A 92 34.87 8.99 -29.75
CA ALA A 92 33.61 8.85 -29.02
C ALA A 92 33.24 7.38 -28.74
N TRP A 93 33.48 6.49 -29.69
CA TRP A 93 33.20 5.05 -29.55
C TRP A 93 34.08 4.40 -28.47
N GLN A 94 35.36 4.78 -28.38
CA GLN A 94 36.24 4.30 -27.33
C GLN A 94 35.71 4.75 -25.98
N LEU A 95 35.32 6.01 -25.83
CA LEU A 95 34.80 6.51 -24.56
C LEU A 95 33.50 5.78 -24.16
N HIS A 96 32.59 5.56 -25.11
CA HIS A 96 31.31 4.90 -24.84
C HIS A 96 31.48 3.44 -24.37
N TYR A 97 32.35 2.66 -25.02
CA TYR A 97 32.47 1.23 -24.73
C TYR A 97 33.60 0.86 -23.77
N THR A 98 34.54 1.76 -23.48
CA THR A 98 35.67 1.46 -22.59
C THR A 98 35.60 2.20 -21.26
N THR A 99 34.82 3.28 -21.19
CA THR A 99 34.65 4.01 -19.93
C THR A 99 33.35 3.66 -19.25
N TRP A 100 33.39 3.71 -17.92
CA TRP A 100 32.22 3.57 -17.06
C TRP A 100 31.13 4.60 -17.35
N ALA A 101 31.43 5.71 -18.03
CA ALA A 101 30.42 6.67 -18.46
C ALA A 101 29.51 6.15 -19.58
N GLY A 102 29.91 5.11 -20.34
CA GLY A 102 29.09 4.54 -21.41
C GLY A 102 28.68 3.08 -21.22
N LEU A 103 29.47 2.24 -20.53
CA LEU A 103 29.11 0.82 -20.29
C LEU A 103 28.05 0.62 -19.21
N THR A 104 28.19 1.31 -18.08
CA THR A 104 27.24 1.22 -16.98
C THR A 104 27.27 2.55 -16.24
N ALA A 105 26.22 3.36 -16.37
CA ALA A 105 26.02 4.57 -15.55
C ALA A 105 26.18 4.30 -14.02
N GLN A 106 26.22 3.03 -13.60
CA GLN A 106 26.75 2.56 -12.32
C GLN A 106 28.11 1.86 -12.49
N GLY A 107 29.18 2.56 -12.12
CA GLY A 107 30.53 2.02 -12.11
C GLY A 107 31.52 3.01 -11.54
N VAL A 108 31.30 3.41 -10.29
CA VAL A 108 32.13 4.40 -9.57
C VAL A 108 32.21 5.74 -10.32
N CYS A 109 31.09 6.48 -10.38
CA CYS A 109 31.18 7.94 -10.41
C CYS A 109 31.91 8.38 -9.12
N LYS A 110 33.25 8.37 -9.14
CA LYS A 110 34.11 8.81 -8.02
C LYS A 110 33.79 10.25 -7.59
N GLY A 111 33.09 11.02 -8.43
CA GLY A 111 32.73 12.42 -8.18
C GLY A 111 31.66 12.65 -7.10
N TYR A 112 30.68 11.76 -6.91
CA TYR A 112 29.52 12.03 -6.03
C TYR A 112 29.18 10.93 -5.04
N PHE A 113 29.86 9.77 -5.11
CA PHE A 113 29.53 8.59 -4.28
C PHE A 113 28.04 8.19 -4.36
N SER A 114 27.44 8.23 -5.56
CA SER A 114 26.00 7.92 -5.79
C SER A 114 25.53 6.59 -5.20
N TRP A 115 26.43 5.61 -5.11
CA TRP A 115 26.18 4.32 -4.46
C TRP A 115 25.74 4.47 -3.00
N ARG A 116 26.19 5.50 -2.27
CA ARG A 116 25.78 5.73 -0.88
C ARG A 116 24.28 5.95 -0.78
N TYR A 117 23.73 6.78 -1.67
CA TYR A 117 22.30 7.09 -1.73
C TYR A 117 21.46 5.85 -2.01
N THR A 118 21.80 5.11 -3.07
CA THR A 118 21.06 3.90 -3.46
C THR A 118 21.23 2.76 -2.46
N THR A 119 22.42 2.60 -1.88
CA THR A 119 22.69 1.56 -0.87
C THR A 119 22.01 1.88 0.44
N THR A 120 21.96 3.14 0.89
CA THR A 120 21.19 3.52 2.09
C THR A 120 19.70 3.23 1.92
N GLY A 121 19.09 3.65 0.80
CA GLY A 121 17.70 3.31 0.50
C GLY A 121 17.46 1.80 0.41
N GLY A 122 18.36 1.08 -0.24
CA GLY A 122 18.33 -0.38 -0.35
C GLY A 122 18.44 -1.11 0.99
N ILE A 123 19.33 -0.68 1.87
CA ILE A 123 19.48 -1.25 3.23
C ILE A 123 18.20 -1.01 4.04
N ILE A 124 17.65 0.20 4.02
CA ILE A 124 16.41 0.52 4.74
C ILE A 124 15.26 -0.38 4.25
N TYR A 125 15.10 -0.51 2.93
CA TYR A 125 14.11 -1.39 2.34
C TYR A 125 14.33 -2.86 2.71
N PHE A 126 15.58 -3.33 2.65
CA PHE A 126 15.91 -4.71 2.98
C PHE A 126 15.63 -5.05 4.45
N LEU A 127 16.00 -4.16 5.37
CA LEU A 127 15.68 -4.31 6.79
C LEU A 127 14.17 -4.30 7.03
N GLU A 128 13.43 -3.39 6.37
CA GLU A 128 11.96 -3.35 6.43
C GLU A 128 11.36 -4.67 5.94
N ARG A 129 11.90 -5.23 4.85
CA ARG A 129 11.46 -6.49 4.26
C ARG A 129 11.71 -7.67 5.20
N ILE A 130 12.86 -7.71 5.87
CA ILE A 130 13.16 -8.72 6.91
C ILE A 130 12.16 -8.62 8.06
N LEU A 131 11.91 -7.41 8.57
CA LEU A 131 10.97 -7.20 9.66
C LEU A 131 9.54 -7.63 9.30
N ARG A 132 9.10 -7.41 8.05
CA ARG A 132 7.82 -7.90 7.53
C ARG A 132 7.78 -9.43 7.50
N GLU A 133 8.82 -10.07 7.01
CA GLU A 133 8.89 -11.54 6.96
C GLU A 133 8.85 -12.16 8.36
N ILE A 134 9.58 -11.58 9.33
CA ILE A 134 9.57 -12.02 10.74
C ILE A 134 8.17 -11.87 11.35
N ARG A 135 7.50 -10.74 11.12
CA ARG A 135 6.14 -10.50 11.64
C ARG A 135 5.12 -11.45 10.99
N ALA A 136 5.25 -11.68 9.69
CA ALA A 136 4.30 -12.48 8.96
C ALA A 136 4.36 -13.97 9.32
N ARG A 137 5.53 -14.46 9.74
CA ARG A 137 5.76 -15.83 10.22
C ARG A 137 5.41 -16.06 11.70
N GLN A 138 5.02 -15.03 12.45
CA GLN A 138 4.52 -15.19 13.81
C GLN A 138 3.33 -16.16 13.83
N PRO A 139 3.19 -17.01 14.87
CA PRO A 139 2.22 -18.10 14.90
C PRO A 139 0.79 -17.61 14.63
N THR A 140 0.11 -18.32 13.74
CA THR A 140 -1.30 -18.08 13.36
C THR A 140 -2.00 -19.42 13.31
N GLN A 141 -3.12 -19.54 14.01
CA GLN A 141 -3.92 -20.75 14.02
C GLN A 141 -5.26 -20.49 13.34
N ILE A 142 -5.62 -21.34 12.37
CA ILE A 142 -6.96 -21.29 11.78
C ILE A 142 -7.94 -21.85 12.80
N THR A 143 -8.91 -21.05 13.21
CA THR A 143 -9.94 -21.47 14.16
C THR A 143 -11.11 -22.12 13.45
N LYS A 144 -11.55 -21.54 12.32
CA LYS A 144 -12.72 -22.01 11.58
C LYS A 144 -12.64 -21.61 10.11
N VAL A 145 -13.15 -22.48 9.25
CA VAL A 145 -13.38 -22.17 7.83
C VAL A 145 -14.85 -22.37 7.53
N ILE A 146 -15.47 -21.40 6.88
CA ILE A 146 -16.90 -21.41 6.54
C ILE A 146 -17.03 -21.20 5.04
N ALA A 147 -17.70 -22.13 4.36
CA ALA A 147 -18.08 -21.95 2.96
C ALA A 147 -19.39 -21.16 2.89
N HIS A 148 -19.41 -20.14 2.04
CA HIS A 148 -20.57 -19.30 1.77
C HIS A 148 -21.17 -19.62 0.39
N PRO A 149 -22.48 -19.40 0.19
CA PRO A 149 -23.07 -19.46 -1.15
C PRO A 149 -22.41 -18.41 -2.06
N SER A 150 -22.33 -18.66 -3.37
CA SER A 150 -21.68 -17.79 -4.38
C SER A 150 -20.15 -17.85 -4.45
N LYS A 151 -19.56 -19.03 -4.22
CA LYS A 151 -18.10 -19.26 -4.37
C LYS A 151 -17.27 -18.31 -3.49
N ALA A 152 -17.67 -18.15 -2.24
CA ALA A 152 -16.92 -17.40 -1.25
C ALA A 152 -16.61 -18.28 -0.04
N ILE A 153 -15.47 -18.07 0.58
CA ILE A 153 -15.04 -18.73 1.80
C ILE A 153 -14.69 -17.68 2.84
N GLU A 154 -15.01 -17.95 4.09
CA GLU A 154 -14.57 -17.17 5.24
C GLU A 154 -13.54 -17.98 6.02
N ILE A 155 -12.38 -17.39 6.22
CA ILE A 155 -11.28 -17.98 6.99
C ILE A 155 -11.17 -17.19 8.28
N GLN A 156 -11.43 -17.85 9.41
CA GLN A 156 -11.24 -17.31 10.75
C GLN A 156 -9.94 -17.86 11.32
N PHE A 157 -9.13 -16.97 11.90
CA PHE A 157 -7.86 -17.32 12.50
C PHE A 157 -7.59 -16.48 13.74
N ASP A 158 -6.79 -17.04 14.64
CA ASP A 158 -6.23 -16.31 15.78
C ASP A 158 -4.76 -15.99 15.54
N LYS A 159 -4.40 -14.74 15.85
CA LYS A 159 -3.05 -14.20 15.80
C LYS A 159 -2.90 -13.18 16.93
N PRO A 160 -2.38 -13.57 18.11
CA PRO A 160 -2.30 -12.69 19.27
C PRO A 160 -1.51 -11.39 19.05
N SER A 161 -0.52 -11.43 18.14
CA SER A 161 0.29 -10.27 17.76
C SER A 161 -0.40 -9.29 16.81
N PHE A 162 -1.60 -9.61 16.34
CA PHE A 162 -2.31 -8.85 15.32
C PHE A 162 -3.36 -7.93 15.94
N ARG A 163 -3.10 -6.64 15.89
CA ARG A 163 -4.04 -5.59 16.30
C ARG A 163 -4.39 -4.76 15.08
N TYR A 164 -5.68 -4.56 14.83
CA TYR A 164 -6.20 -3.88 13.65
C TYR A 164 -7.42 -3.03 14.01
N LYS A 165 -7.81 -2.15 13.09
CA LYS A 165 -9.05 -1.37 13.14
C LYS A 165 -10.01 -1.83 12.06
N ALA A 166 -11.32 -1.62 12.27
CA ALA A 166 -12.33 -1.91 11.26
C ALA A 166 -12.04 -1.14 9.96
N GLY A 167 -12.30 -1.79 8.82
CA GLY A 167 -12.01 -1.26 7.48
C GLY A 167 -10.58 -1.49 6.98
N GLN A 168 -9.65 -1.96 7.82
CA GLN A 168 -8.29 -2.30 7.38
C GLN A 168 -8.22 -3.62 6.59
N TYR A 169 -7.13 -3.81 5.86
CA TYR A 169 -6.87 -5.03 5.10
C TYR A 169 -5.51 -5.65 5.47
N LEU A 170 -5.30 -6.89 5.05
CA LEU A 170 -4.06 -7.64 5.29
C LEU A 170 -3.62 -8.35 4.02
N PHE A 171 -2.36 -8.79 3.98
CA PHE A 171 -1.86 -9.69 2.95
C PHE A 171 -1.78 -11.10 3.52
N LEU A 172 -2.43 -12.02 2.82
CA LEU A 172 -2.42 -13.44 3.11
C LEU A 172 -1.45 -14.15 2.18
N ASN A 173 -0.60 -14.98 2.76
CA ASN A 173 0.21 -15.96 2.06
C ASN A 173 -0.03 -17.35 2.65
N VAL A 174 -0.13 -18.36 1.77
CA VAL A 174 -0.33 -19.76 2.14
C VAL A 174 0.80 -20.57 1.52
N PRO A 175 1.88 -20.86 2.27
CA PRO A 175 3.07 -21.53 1.74
C PRO A 175 2.79 -22.91 1.12
N ALA A 176 1.73 -23.60 1.54
CA ALA A 176 1.30 -24.87 0.96
C ALA A 176 0.85 -24.75 -0.51
N ILE A 177 0.40 -23.56 -0.94
CA ILE A 177 -0.03 -23.28 -2.32
C ILE A 177 1.08 -22.56 -3.06
N SER A 178 1.61 -21.48 -2.47
CA SER A 178 2.68 -20.68 -3.04
C SER A 178 3.46 -19.95 -1.96
N ILE A 179 4.78 -20.06 -1.99
CA ILE A 179 5.69 -19.40 -1.06
C ILE A 179 5.83 -17.90 -1.36
N TRP A 180 5.61 -17.51 -2.62
CA TRP A 180 5.93 -16.17 -3.12
C TRP A 180 4.72 -15.26 -3.32
N GLN A 181 3.52 -15.82 -3.45
CA GLN A 181 2.31 -15.05 -3.72
C GLN A 181 1.69 -14.50 -2.44
N TRP A 182 1.55 -13.18 -2.38
CA TRP A 182 0.88 -12.46 -1.30
C TRP A 182 -0.36 -11.78 -1.87
N HIS A 183 -1.53 -12.07 -1.31
CA HIS A 183 -2.81 -11.55 -1.80
C HIS A 183 -3.46 -10.62 -0.76
N PRO A 184 -3.90 -9.41 -1.14
CA PRO A 184 -4.60 -8.51 -0.24
C PRO A 184 -6.03 -9.00 -0.01
N PHE A 185 -6.47 -9.01 1.24
CA PHE A 185 -7.85 -9.27 1.63
C PHE A 185 -8.28 -8.32 2.73
N THR A 186 -9.49 -7.78 2.60
CA THR A 186 -10.07 -6.91 3.62
C THR A 186 -10.49 -7.71 4.84
N ILE A 187 -10.24 -7.15 6.02
CA ILE A 187 -10.64 -7.77 7.28
C ILE A 187 -12.15 -7.57 7.45
N THR A 188 -12.87 -8.65 7.73
CA THR A 188 -14.34 -8.67 7.81
C THR A 188 -14.87 -8.84 9.24
N SER A 189 -14.00 -9.23 10.17
CA SER A 189 -14.29 -9.24 11.61
C SER A 189 -14.15 -7.84 12.21
N ALA A 190 -14.85 -7.60 13.33
CA ALA A 190 -14.65 -6.41 14.14
C ALA A 190 -13.41 -6.57 15.05
N PRO A 191 -12.71 -5.47 15.42
CA PRO A 191 -11.55 -5.54 16.32
C PRO A 191 -11.81 -6.24 17.66
N ASP A 192 -13.06 -6.21 18.13
CA ASP A 192 -13.52 -6.84 19.37
C ASP A 192 -13.93 -8.32 19.20
N ASP A 193 -13.98 -8.85 17.98
CA ASP A 193 -14.22 -10.27 17.73
C ASP A 193 -13.05 -11.10 18.31
N PRO A 194 -13.31 -12.30 18.87
CA PRO A 194 -12.27 -13.17 19.44
C PRO A 194 -11.37 -13.83 18.36
N PHE A 195 -11.66 -13.59 17.09
CA PHE A 195 -10.91 -14.08 15.94
C PHE A 195 -10.80 -12.97 14.89
N VAL A 196 -9.85 -13.12 14.00
CA VAL A 196 -9.75 -12.30 12.79
C VAL A 196 -10.32 -13.10 11.63
N SER A 197 -11.19 -12.51 10.82
CA SER A 197 -11.76 -13.16 9.65
C SER A 197 -11.54 -12.39 8.36
N VAL A 198 -11.35 -13.14 7.28
CA VAL A 198 -11.28 -12.63 5.91
C VAL A 198 -12.24 -13.41 5.02
N HIS A 199 -12.94 -12.70 4.13
CA HIS A 199 -13.78 -13.30 3.11
C HIS A 199 -13.05 -13.31 1.77
N VAL A 200 -12.89 -14.50 1.19
CA VAL A 200 -12.17 -14.73 -0.06
C VAL A 200 -13.16 -15.26 -1.10
N ARG A 201 -13.28 -14.58 -2.23
CA ARG A 201 -14.04 -15.08 -3.38
C ARG A 201 -13.13 -15.96 -4.24
N LEU A 202 -13.62 -17.14 -4.64
CA LEU A 202 -12.92 -18.12 -5.46
C LEU A 202 -13.07 -17.73 -6.94
N VAL A 203 -12.14 -16.93 -7.47
CA VAL A 203 -12.17 -16.41 -8.85
C VAL A 203 -10.89 -16.71 -9.62
N GLY A 204 -9.73 -16.53 -9.00
CA GLY A 204 -8.42 -16.75 -9.63
C GLY A 204 -7.72 -18.03 -9.19
N ASP A 205 -6.59 -18.34 -9.83
CA ASP A 205 -5.84 -19.58 -9.65
C ASP A 205 -5.44 -19.83 -8.18
N PHE A 206 -4.94 -18.80 -7.50
CA PHE A 206 -4.57 -18.90 -6.08
C PHE A 206 -5.80 -19.17 -5.21
N THR A 207 -6.88 -18.40 -5.42
CA THR A 207 -8.09 -18.51 -4.59
C THR A 207 -8.81 -19.83 -4.82
N ASN A 208 -8.82 -20.36 -6.05
CA ASN A 208 -9.43 -21.66 -6.35
C ASN A 208 -8.65 -22.80 -5.67
N LYS A 209 -7.31 -22.79 -5.79
CA LYS A 209 -6.44 -23.75 -5.05
C LYS A 209 -6.59 -23.65 -3.54
N LEU A 210 -6.84 -22.45 -3.01
CA LEU A 210 -7.13 -22.25 -1.59
C LEU A 210 -8.47 -22.88 -1.18
N GLY A 211 -9.50 -22.71 -2.01
CA GLY A 211 -10.80 -23.37 -1.81
C GLY A 211 -10.68 -24.89 -1.83
N GLU A 212 -9.97 -25.44 -2.82
CA GLU A 212 -9.68 -26.88 -2.94
C GLU A 212 -8.93 -27.42 -1.73
N PHE A 213 -7.86 -26.74 -1.29
CA PHE A 213 -7.06 -27.16 -0.14
C PHE A 213 -7.87 -27.16 1.17
N LEU A 214 -8.77 -26.20 1.33
CA LEU A 214 -9.65 -26.09 2.50
C LEU A 214 -10.89 -27.00 2.42
N GLY A 215 -11.03 -27.81 1.36
CA GLY A 215 -12.18 -28.70 1.16
C GLY A 215 -13.48 -27.97 0.85
N CYS A 216 -13.40 -26.69 0.44
CA CYS A 216 -14.54 -25.83 0.14
C CYS A 216 -14.82 -25.80 -1.37
N ASP A 217 -14.93 -26.98 -1.97
CA ASP A 217 -15.04 -27.11 -3.43
C ASP A 217 -16.47 -26.82 -3.93
N SER A 218 -16.59 -26.24 -5.12
CA SER A 218 -17.85 -25.70 -5.65
C SER A 218 -18.90 -26.77 -6.00
N ASN A 219 -18.49 -28.04 -6.09
CA ASN A 219 -19.31 -29.17 -6.57
C ASN A 219 -19.59 -30.24 -5.52
N SER A 220 -19.02 -30.13 -4.31
CA SER A 220 -19.29 -31.08 -3.24
C SER A 220 -20.41 -30.54 -2.35
N ASP A 221 -21.45 -31.35 -2.14
CA ASP A 221 -22.32 -31.23 -0.97
C ASP A 221 -21.45 -30.88 0.24
N TYR A 222 -21.84 -29.83 0.97
CA TYR A 222 -21.15 -29.13 2.08
C TYR A 222 -20.72 -30.00 3.28
N LYS A 223 -20.50 -31.31 3.08
CA LYS A 223 -20.24 -32.36 4.06
C LYS A 223 -18.86 -33.03 3.92
N LYS A 224 -17.99 -32.63 3.00
CA LYS A 224 -16.63 -33.18 2.95
C LYS A 224 -15.75 -32.48 3.99
N PHE A 225 -15.43 -33.26 5.02
CA PHE A 225 -14.50 -33.02 6.11
C PHE A 225 -13.42 -31.97 5.79
N ALA A 226 -13.29 -30.99 6.70
CA ALA A 226 -12.10 -30.16 6.79
C ALA A 226 -10.85 -31.06 6.74
N PRO A 227 -9.79 -30.66 6.01
CA PRO A 227 -8.58 -31.46 5.92
C PRO A 227 -8.07 -31.80 7.34
N THR A 228 -7.57 -33.03 7.55
CA THR A 228 -7.01 -33.51 8.82
C THR A 228 -5.91 -32.58 9.36
N ILE A 229 -5.29 -31.79 8.47
CA ILE A 229 -4.28 -30.78 8.78
C ILE A 229 -4.64 -29.48 8.04
N LEU A 230 -4.87 -28.41 8.79
CA LEU A 230 -5.07 -27.07 8.25
C LEU A 230 -3.74 -26.44 7.81
N PRO A 231 -3.70 -25.67 6.70
CA PRO A 231 -2.45 -25.07 6.23
C PRO A 231 -1.99 -23.96 7.18
N THR A 232 -0.66 -23.80 7.27
CA THR A 232 -0.09 -22.62 7.94
C THR A 232 -0.39 -21.36 7.13
N LEU A 233 -0.92 -20.34 7.79
CA LEU A 233 -1.10 -19.01 7.20
C LEU A 233 0.10 -18.12 7.52
N ARG A 234 0.46 -17.23 6.59
CA ARG A 234 1.36 -16.11 6.86
C ARG A 234 0.60 -14.82 6.62
N ILE A 235 0.67 -13.91 7.58
CA ILE A 235 -0.21 -12.75 7.65
C ILE A 235 0.61 -11.49 7.83
N ASP A 236 0.58 -10.62 6.83
CA ASP A 236 1.28 -9.35 6.83
C ASP A 236 0.29 -8.18 6.88
N GLY A 237 0.51 -7.22 7.76
CA GLY A 237 -0.40 -6.11 8.05
C GLY A 237 -0.53 -5.80 9.54
N PRO A 238 -1.62 -5.11 9.94
CA PRO A 238 -2.69 -4.57 9.08
C PRO A 238 -2.24 -3.34 8.28
N TYR A 239 -2.94 -3.07 7.18
CA TYR A 239 -2.76 -1.91 6.32
C TYR A 239 -4.01 -1.03 6.32
N GLY A 240 -3.78 0.28 6.39
CA GLY A 240 -4.84 1.29 6.37
C GLY A 240 -5.53 1.36 5.01
N ALA A 241 -6.84 1.54 5.02
CA ALA A 241 -7.67 1.84 3.86
C ALA A 241 -8.53 3.09 4.17
N PRO A 242 -9.06 3.80 3.16
CA PRO A 242 -9.95 4.94 3.39
C PRO A 242 -11.12 4.61 4.35
N ALA A 243 -11.62 3.38 4.31
CA ALA A 243 -12.66 2.83 5.18
C ALA A 243 -12.33 2.88 6.69
N GLU A 244 -11.06 2.98 7.10
CA GLU A 244 -10.68 3.17 8.51
C GLU A 244 -11.21 4.51 9.06
N ASP A 245 -11.34 5.52 8.20
CA ASP A 245 -11.67 6.88 8.58
C ASP A 245 -13.19 7.13 8.69
N VAL A 246 -14.02 6.10 8.49
CA VAL A 246 -15.49 6.17 8.60
C VAL A 246 -15.95 6.81 9.90
N PHE A 247 -15.28 6.51 11.01
CA PHE A 247 -15.63 7.02 12.34
C PHE A 247 -15.23 8.48 12.60
N LYS A 248 -14.49 9.12 11.67
CA LYS A 248 -14.17 10.56 11.77
C LYS A 248 -15.32 11.44 11.29
N ASN A 249 -16.17 10.92 10.41
CA ASN A 249 -17.31 11.64 9.87
C ASN A 249 -18.52 11.50 10.80
N GLU A 250 -19.38 12.51 10.84
CA GLU A 250 -20.61 12.47 11.64
C GLU A 250 -21.62 11.52 11.02
N ILE A 251 -21.74 11.59 9.70
CA ILE A 251 -22.61 10.74 8.90
C ILE A 251 -21.74 9.97 7.92
N ALA A 252 -21.93 8.66 7.84
CA ALA A 252 -21.24 7.80 6.89
C ALA A 252 -22.25 7.13 5.94
N VAL A 253 -22.01 7.28 4.64
CA VAL A 253 -22.78 6.62 3.57
C VAL A 253 -21.90 5.52 2.99
N LEU A 254 -22.30 4.25 3.18
CA LEU A 254 -21.54 3.09 2.73
C LEU A 254 -22.22 2.47 1.49
N ILE A 255 -21.51 2.44 0.36
CA ILE A 255 -22.01 1.93 -0.92
C ILE A 255 -21.09 0.81 -1.41
N GLY A 256 -21.56 -0.44 -1.34
CA GLY A 256 -20.80 -1.62 -1.78
C GLY A 256 -21.47 -2.36 -2.93
N CYS A 257 -20.69 -2.76 -3.93
CA CYS A 257 -21.16 -3.59 -5.05
C CYS A 257 -20.43 -4.94 -5.10
N GLY A 258 -21.16 -6.05 -5.03
CA GLY A 258 -20.58 -7.40 -5.12
C GLY A 258 -19.60 -7.70 -3.98
N ILE A 259 -18.35 -8.03 -4.32
CA ILE A 259 -17.29 -8.25 -3.32
C ILE A 259 -16.93 -6.99 -2.53
N GLY A 260 -17.24 -5.80 -3.07
CA GLY A 260 -16.95 -4.52 -2.42
C GLY A 260 -17.76 -4.28 -1.14
N VAL A 261 -18.66 -5.19 -0.75
CA VAL A 261 -19.36 -5.15 0.53
C VAL A 261 -18.46 -5.61 1.69
N THR A 262 -17.41 -6.39 1.44
CA THR A 262 -16.53 -6.94 2.47
C THR A 262 -15.89 -5.91 3.42
N PRO A 263 -15.35 -4.75 2.98
CA PRO A 263 -14.87 -3.72 3.90
C PRO A 263 -15.94 -3.25 4.89
N PHE A 264 -17.17 -3.11 4.41
CA PHE A 264 -18.27 -2.57 5.22
C PHE A 264 -18.77 -3.58 6.26
N ALA A 265 -18.54 -4.88 6.09
CA ALA A 265 -18.92 -5.88 7.08
C ALA A 265 -18.21 -5.66 8.43
N SER A 266 -16.89 -5.38 8.42
CA SER A 266 -16.15 -5.09 9.65
C SER A 266 -16.60 -3.79 10.31
N ILE A 267 -16.91 -2.76 9.51
CA ILE A 267 -17.40 -1.47 9.99
C ILE A 267 -18.76 -1.62 10.66
N LEU A 268 -19.71 -2.31 10.01
CA LEU A 268 -21.05 -2.51 10.54
C LEU A 268 -21.04 -3.31 11.85
N LYS A 269 -20.22 -4.37 11.93
CA LYS A 269 -20.01 -5.11 13.17
C LYS A 269 -19.42 -4.22 14.27
N ASN A 270 -18.43 -3.39 13.93
CA ASN A 270 -17.83 -2.47 14.90
C ASN A 270 -18.86 -1.45 15.43
N ILE A 271 -19.69 -0.86 14.56
CA ILE A 271 -20.79 0.03 14.96
C ILE A 271 -21.76 -0.69 15.92
N TRP A 272 -22.06 -1.96 15.64
CA TRP A 272 -22.92 -2.77 16.50
C TRP A 272 -22.31 -3.00 17.89
N TYR A 273 -21.02 -3.36 17.99
CA TYR A 273 -20.32 -3.51 19.26
C TYR A 273 -20.28 -2.22 20.07
N VAL A 274 -19.97 -1.09 19.41
CA VAL A 274 -19.98 0.24 20.01
C VAL A 274 -21.38 0.58 20.55
N LYS A 275 -22.43 0.33 19.76
CA LYS A 275 -23.83 0.54 20.19
C LYS A 275 -24.18 -0.27 21.43
N ILE A 276 -23.86 -1.57 21.47
CA ILE A 276 -24.12 -2.43 22.64
C ILE A 276 -23.38 -1.89 23.88
N THR A 277 -22.15 -1.45 23.70
CA THR A 277 -21.33 -0.91 24.80
C THR A 277 -21.95 0.36 25.37
N TYR A 278 -22.43 1.26 24.52
CA TYR A 278 -23.15 2.45 24.96
C TYR A 278 -24.46 2.12 25.67
N LEU A 279 -25.26 1.19 25.15
CA LEU A 279 -26.51 0.77 25.82
C LEU A 279 -26.24 0.24 27.23
N LYS A 280 -25.23 -0.62 27.40
CA LYS A 280 -24.81 -1.11 28.72
C LYS A 280 -24.29 0.00 29.65
N ALA A 281 -23.60 1.00 29.09
CA ALA A 281 -23.12 2.14 29.85
C ALA A 281 -24.27 3.03 30.36
N ILE A 282 -25.30 3.23 29.53
CA ILE A 282 -26.53 3.96 29.88
C ILE A 282 -27.29 3.18 30.96
N GLU A 283 -27.51 1.87 30.77
CA GLU A 283 -28.17 1.01 31.76
C GLU A 283 -27.44 0.98 33.11
N SER A 284 -26.09 1.05 33.10
CA SER A 284 -25.29 1.11 34.32
C SER A 284 -25.09 2.51 34.89
N GLY A 285 -25.76 3.54 34.33
CA GLY A 285 -25.69 4.92 34.81
C GLY A 285 -24.29 5.56 34.68
N ARG A 286 -23.40 4.98 33.89
CA ARG A 286 -22.01 5.44 33.71
C ARG A 286 -21.82 6.35 32.50
N TYR A 287 -22.90 6.65 31.76
CA TYR A 287 -22.82 7.46 30.56
C TYR A 287 -22.84 8.96 30.89
N ILE A 288 -21.73 9.65 30.60
CA ILE A 288 -21.63 11.12 30.58
C ILE A 288 -21.58 11.52 29.10
N PRO A 289 -22.49 12.36 28.61
CA PRO A 289 -22.56 12.72 27.20
C PRO A 289 -21.37 13.62 26.81
N GLY A 290 -20.87 13.45 25.60
CA GLY A 290 -19.78 14.25 25.06
C GLY A 290 -19.59 14.03 23.57
N LYS A 291 -20.43 14.68 22.76
CA LYS A 291 -20.06 15.06 21.41
C LYS A 291 -20.54 16.50 21.23
N GLU A 292 -19.60 17.44 21.27
CA GLU A 292 -19.87 18.82 20.90
C GLU A 292 -20.32 18.81 19.44
N GLY A 293 -21.49 19.40 19.15
CA GLY A 293 -21.97 19.50 17.78
C GLY A 293 -21.17 20.57 17.04
N ASP A 294 -20.53 20.19 15.94
CA ASP A 294 -19.94 21.16 15.02
C ASP A 294 -21.05 21.88 14.24
N LEU A 295 -20.80 23.14 13.86
CA LEU A 295 -21.74 23.93 13.05
C LEU A 295 -21.92 23.36 11.63
N ASN A 296 -20.95 22.57 11.16
CA ASN A 296 -20.93 21.99 9.83
C ASN A 296 -20.99 20.46 9.91
N THR A 297 -21.94 19.87 9.20
CA THR A 297 -22.09 18.41 9.13
C THR A 297 -21.15 17.83 8.08
N ASN A 298 -20.22 16.99 8.51
CA ASN A 298 -19.31 16.28 7.62
C ASN A 298 -19.87 14.89 7.29
N VAL A 299 -20.14 14.66 6.00
CA VAL A 299 -20.68 13.41 5.46
C VAL A 299 -19.60 12.67 4.67
N GLY A 300 -19.19 11.50 5.14
CA GLY A 300 -18.26 10.63 4.42
C GLY A 300 -18.99 9.64 3.52
N VAL A 301 -18.75 9.70 2.21
CA VAL A 301 -19.33 8.75 1.24
C VAL A 301 -18.25 7.76 0.83
N TYR A 302 -18.41 6.50 1.23
CA TYR A 302 -17.45 5.42 0.98
C TYR A 302 -18.01 4.46 -0.06
N TYR A 303 -17.32 4.35 -1.19
CA TYR A 303 -17.74 3.53 -2.32
C TYR A 303 -16.71 2.44 -2.64
N CYS A 304 -17.18 1.19 -2.72
CA CYS A 304 -16.38 0.06 -3.17
C CYS A 304 -17.10 -0.72 -4.27
N GLY A 305 -16.58 -0.64 -5.51
CA GLY A 305 -17.21 -1.28 -6.66
C GLY A 305 -16.62 -0.83 -8.01
N PRO A 306 -17.31 -1.12 -9.13
CA PRO A 306 -16.87 -0.78 -10.48
C PRO A 306 -16.51 0.70 -10.67
N PRO A 307 -15.47 1.01 -11.46
CA PRO A 307 -14.97 2.39 -11.60
C PRO A 307 -15.94 3.34 -12.31
N ALA A 308 -16.84 2.83 -13.15
CA ALA A 308 -17.81 3.64 -13.88
C ALA A 308 -18.76 4.39 -12.93
N LEU A 309 -19.29 3.70 -11.91
CA LEU A 309 -20.20 4.28 -10.93
C LEU A 309 -19.47 5.23 -9.96
N ALA A 310 -18.18 4.96 -9.65
CA ALA A 310 -17.39 5.84 -8.79
C ALA A 310 -17.31 7.28 -9.31
N LYS A 311 -17.20 7.46 -10.63
CA LYS A 311 -17.09 8.80 -11.25
C LYS A 311 -18.39 9.59 -11.12
N SER A 312 -19.53 8.92 -11.30
CA SER A 312 -20.85 9.56 -11.11
C SER A 312 -21.03 9.97 -9.65
N LEU A 313 -20.83 9.03 -8.72
CA LEU A 313 -20.99 9.29 -7.29
C LEU A 313 -20.09 10.43 -6.81
N LYS A 314 -18.84 10.50 -7.29
CA LYS A 314 -17.94 11.61 -6.95
C LYS A 314 -18.51 12.95 -7.39
N LYS A 315 -18.99 13.06 -8.63
CA LYS A 315 -19.59 14.28 -9.17
C LYS A 315 -20.85 14.68 -8.39
N ASP A 316 -21.68 13.68 -8.05
CA ASP A 316 -22.91 13.90 -7.29
C ASP A 316 -22.60 14.42 -5.88
N CYS A 317 -21.59 13.86 -5.20
CA CYS A 317 -21.10 14.35 -3.91
C CYS A 317 -20.60 15.80 -3.99
N GLU A 318 -19.80 16.12 -5.01
CA GLU A 318 -19.29 17.48 -5.23
C GLU A 318 -20.43 18.48 -5.47
N SER A 319 -21.48 18.08 -6.21
CA SER A 319 -22.65 18.92 -6.48
C SER A 319 -23.60 19.08 -5.29
N ALA A 320 -23.57 18.14 -4.33
CA ALA A 320 -24.41 18.16 -3.14
C ALA A 320 -23.83 18.99 -1.99
N ASN A 321 -22.59 19.47 -2.12
CA ASN A 321 -21.94 20.31 -1.11
C ASN A 321 -22.69 21.63 -0.94
N THR A 322 -22.98 21.98 0.31
CA THR A 322 -23.63 23.23 0.72
C THR A 322 -22.84 23.88 1.84
N GLU A 323 -23.14 25.15 2.17
CA GLU A 323 -22.38 25.93 3.17
C GLU A 323 -22.35 25.28 4.57
N GLY A 324 -23.33 24.44 4.90
CA GLY A 324 -23.39 23.69 6.17
C GLY A 324 -23.18 22.17 6.06
N ILE A 325 -23.09 21.60 4.85
CA ILE A 325 -22.93 20.15 4.66
C ILE A 325 -21.81 19.87 3.67
N ASN A 326 -20.76 19.22 4.15
CA ASN A 326 -19.58 18.85 3.37
C ASN A 326 -19.57 17.34 3.12
N PHE A 327 -19.73 16.95 1.85
CA PHE A 327 -19.57 15.58 1.38
C PHE A 327 -18.12 15.31 0.96
N HIS A 328 -17.53 14.29 1.58
CA HIS A 328 -16.21 13.77 1.23
C HIS A 328 -16.34 12.40 0.58
N PHE A 329 -15.98 12.30 -0.70
CA PHE A 329 -16.04 11.04 -1.45
C PHE A 329 -14.73 10.24 -1.31
N HIS A 330 -14.85 9.00 -0.85
CA HIS A 330 -13.76 8.05 -0.69
C HIS A 330 -14.02 6.82 -1.58
N LYS A 331 -13.08 6.54 -2.49
CA LYS A 331 -13.12 5.35 -3.33
C LYS A 331 -12.20 4.26 -2.78
N GLU A 332 -12.78 3.10 -2.54
CA GLU A 332 -12.04 1.89 -2.22
C GLU A 332 -11.57 1.17 -3.49
N HIS A 333 -10.35 0.65 -3.43
CA HIS A 333 -9.71 -0.12 -4.49
C HIS A 333 -9.37 -1.51 -3.96
N PHE A 334 -10.36 -2.41 -3.95
CA PHE A 334 -10.21 -3.81 -3.53
C PHE A 334 -10.48 -4.77 -4.68
#